data_AF-A0A511YJ90-F1
#
_entry.id   AF-A0A511YJ90-F1
#
_cell.length_a   1.000
_cell.length_b   1.000
_cell.length_c   1.000
_cell.angle_alpha   90.00
_cell.angle_beta   90.00
_cell.angle_gamma   90.00
#
_symmetry.space_group_name_H-M   'P 1'
#
loop_
_entity.id
_entity.type
_entity.pdbx_description
1 polymer ?
#
loop_
_entity_poly.entity_id
_entity_poly.type
_entity_poly.pdbx_seq_one_letter_code
_entity_poly.pdbx_strand_id
1 'polypeptide(L)'
;MIFSQSKADDIIGIWYSPVKEGNVHLFKSGKNYFGKLTYLKHSLDSQGKPLLDLNNPDKEKRKMPLVGILLLRDITFDNKKNRWKGKLYDYDGKKGNTYDSYLTITKNGQLNIKGFWGLSFFGLNPGLTLERIKVE
;
A
#
# COMPACT_ATOMS: atom_id res chain seq x y z
N MET A 1 0.23 10.06 29.95
CA MET A 1 0.74 9.30 28.78
C MET A 1 0.81 10.24 27.59
N ILE A 2 2.00 10.43 27.00
CA ILE A 2 2.19 11.29 25.82
C ILE A 2 1.82 10.46 24.59
N PHE A 3 0.76 10.83 23.88
CA PHE A 3 0.45 10.25 22.57
C PHE A 3 1.44 10.86 21.58
N SER A 4 2.30 10.06 20.95
CA SER A 4 3.11 10.55 19.84
C SER A 4 2.17 10.92 18.69
N GLN A 5 2.03 12.22 18.43
CA GLN A 5 1.26 12.72 17.29
C GLN A 5 2.09 12.52 16.04
N SER A 6 1.54 11.84 15.05
CA SER A 6 2.22 11.65 13.77
C SER A 6 2.26 12.98 13.02
N LYS A 7 3.35 13.25 12.32
CA LYS A 7 3.44 14.33 11.34
C LYS A 7 3.02 13.78 9.98
N ALA A 8 2.45 14.64 9.12
CA ALA A 8 1.92 14.23 7.81
C ALA A 8 2.96 13.49 6.94
N ASP A 9 4.22 13.92 7.00
CA ASP A 9 5.32 13.35 6.21
C ASP A 9 5.93 12.08 6.83
N ASP A 10 5.50 11.65 8.02
CA ASP A 10 6.04 10.46 8.68
C ASP A 10 5.80 9.18 7.86
N ILE A 11 4.80 9.14 6.98
CA ILE A 11 4.57 7.95 6.13
C ILE A 11 5.55 7.81 4.97
N ILE A 12 6.32 8.85 4.64
CA ILE A 12 7.28 8.79 3.53
C ILE A 12 8.35 7.75 3.84
N GLY A 13 8.71 6.96 2.83
CA GLY A 13 9.75 5.93 2.92
C GLY A 13 9.32 4.60 2.29
N ILE A 14 10.19 3.60 2.42
CA ILE A 14 9.95 2.26 1.89
C ILE A 14 9.42 1.36 3.03
N TRP A 15 8.34 0.65 2.73
CA TRP A 15 7.63 -0.20 3.66
C TRP A 15 7.48 -1.61 3.11
N TYR A 16 7.92 -2.62 3.86
CA TYR A 16 7.78 -4.03 3.51
C TYR A 16 6.48 -4.61 4.06
N SER A 17 5.73 -5.34 3.25
CA SER A 17 4.61 -6.17 3.72
C SER A 17 5.07 -7.61 3.89
N PRO A 18 5.08 -8.18 5.10
CA PRO A 18 5.35 -9.60 5.29
C PRO A 18 4.27 -10.49 4.66
N VAL A 19 3.02 -10.03 4.62
CA VAL A 19 1.88 -10.78 4.08
C VAL A 19 1.90 -10.84 2.55
N LYS A 20 2.25 -9.73 1.88
CA LYS A 20 2.34 -9.66 0.42
C LYS A 20 3.75 -9.93 -0.11
N GLU A 21 4.74 -10.04 0.77
CA GLU A 21 6.16 -10.20 0.47
C GLU A 21 6.67 -9.18 -0.56
N GLY A 22 6.38 -7.89 -0.33
CA GLY A 22 6.69 -6.81 -1.27
C GLY A 22 6.91 -5.45 -0.61
N ASN A 23 7.57 -4.53 -1.35
CA ASN A 23 7.91 -3.19 -0.88
C ASN A 23 7.02 -2.13 -1.52
N VAL A 24 6.46 -1.25 -0.69
CA VAL A 24 5.76 -0.05 -1.12
C VAL A 24 6.58 1.17 -0.77
N HIS A 25 6.97 1.95 -1.79
CA HIS A 25 7.59 3.26 -1.58
C HIS A 25 6.48 4.32 -1.49
N LEU A 26 6.30 4.87 -0.29
CA LEU A 26 5.43 6.01 -0.04
C LEU A 26 6.20 7.32 -0.24
N PHE A 27 5.68 8.17 -1.11
CA PHE A 27 6.28 9.44 -1.46
C PHE A 27 5.21 10.54 -1.58
N LYS A 28 5.65 11.79 -1.45
CA LYS A 28 4.80 12.97 -1.60
C LYS A 28 4.86 13.48 -3.03
N SER A 29 3.72 13.84 -3.61
CA SER A 29 3.64 14.57 -4.87
C SER A 29 2.57 15.66 -4.75
N GLY A 30 3.02 16.92 -4.84
CA GLY A 30 2.20 18.08 -4.51
C GLY A 30 1.72 18.03 -3.05
N LYS A 31 0.40 18.03 -2.86
CA LYS A 31 -0.25 18.00 -1.53
C LYS A 31 -0.63 16.60 -1.06
N ASN A 32 -0.52 15.60 -1.93
CA ASN A 32 -0.95 14.23 -1.67
C ASN A 32 0.26 13.30 -1.53
N TYR A 33 0.03 12.13 -0.94
CA TYR A 33 0.98 11.03 -0.92
C TYR A 33 0.51 9.89 -1.82
N PHE A 34 1.47 9.11 -2.29
CA PHE A 34 1.28 8.00 -3.22
C PHE A 34 2.17 6.83 -2.80
N GLY A 35 1.73 5.61 -3.09
CA GLY A 35 2.47 4.39 -2.80
C GLY A 35 2.71 3.58 -4.06
N LYS A 36 3.98 3.42 -4.44
CA LYS A 36 4.39 2.62 -5.60
C LYS A 36 4.88 1.25 -5.14
N LEU A 37 4.41 0.18 -5.79
CA LEU A 37 4.99 -1.15 -5.60
C LEU A 37 6.38 -1.16 -6.24
N THR A 38 7.43 -1.30 -5.44
CA THR A 38 8.83 -1.21 -5.89
C THR A 38 9.53 -2.57 -5.88
N TYR A 39 9.00 -3.52 -5.14
CA TYR A 39 9.50 -4.89 -5.09
C TYR A 39 8.36 -5.85 -4.76
N LEU A 40 8.43 -7.05 -5.32
CA LEU A 40 7.56 -8.16 -4.98
C LEU A 40 8.38 -9.45 -5.13
N LYS A 41 8.42 -10.28 -4.09
CA LYS A 41 9.24 -11.51 -4.05
C LYS A 41 8.89 -12.46 -5.21
N HIS A 42 7.61 -12.60 -5.50
CA HIS A 42 7.09 -13.40 -6.61
C HIS A 42 6.67 -12.48 -7.76
N SER A 43 7.60 -11.68 -8.29
CA SER A 43 7.33 -10.73 -9.39
C SER A 43 7.52 -11.30 -10.79
N LEU A 44 8.03 -12.54 -10.91
CA LEU A 44 8.27 -13.22 -12.19
C LEU A 44 7.39 -14.47 -12.32
N ASP A 45 6.99 -14.80 -13.54
CA ASP A 45 6.35 -16.07 -13.88
C ASP A 45 7.36 -17.23 -13.95
N SER A 46 6.87 -18.44 -14.24
CA SER A 46 7.71 -19.64 -14.37
C SER A 46 8.71 -19.58 -15.52
N GLN A 47 8.57 -18.63 -16.44
CA GLN A 47 9.45 -18.40 -17.58
C GLN A 47 10.41 -17.22 -17.34
N GLY A 48 10.42 -16.65 -16.11
CA GLY A 48 11.25 -15.51 -15.75
C GLY A 48 10.74 -14.16 -16.29
N LYS A 49 9.53 -14.09 -16.83
CA LYS A 49 8.94 -12.83 -17.32
C LYS A 49 8.22 -12.10 -16.19
N PRO A 50 8.18 -10.74 -16.21
CA PRO A 50 7.44 -9.99 -15.20
C PRO A 50 5.96 -10.37 -15.14
N LEU A 51 5.43 -10.55 -13.93
CA LEU A 51 3.99 -10.67 -13.71
C LEU A 51 3.30 -9.36 -14.09
N LEU A 52 2.27 -9.49 -14.91
CA LEU A 52 1.49 -8.37 -15.41
C LEU A 52 0.26 -8.12 -14.54
N ASP A 53 -0.29 -6.91 -14.61
CA ASP A 53 -1.49 -6.48 -13.89
C ASP A 53 -2.79 -7.01 -14.55
N LEU A 54 -2.88 -8.32 -14.75
CA LEU A 54 -3.91 -8.99 -15.56
C LEU A 54 -5.35 -8.70 -15.12
N ASN A 55 -5.55 -8.41 -13.82
CA ASN A 55 -6.86 -8.13 -13.25
C ASN A 55 -7.28 -6.65 -13.35
N ASN A 56 -6.44 -5.78 -13.92
CA ASN A 56 -6.76 -4.36 -14.01
C ASN A 56 -8.07 -4.12 -14.79
N PRO A 57 -9.00 -3.29 -14.29
CA PRO A 57 -10.20 -2.92 -15.04
C PRO A 57 -9.86 -2.28 -16.40
N ASP A 58 -8.75 -1.54 -16.46
CA ASP A 58 -8.22 -0.93 -17.68
C ASP A 58 -7.40 -1.95 -18.48
N LYS A 59 -7.86 -2.25 -19.70
CA LYS A 59 -7.26 -3.27 -20.58
C LYS A 59 -5.82 -2.93 -20.96
N GLU A 60 -5.47 -1.66 -21.08
CA GLU A 60 -4.10 -1.27 -21.47
C GLU A 60 -3.12 -1.46 -20.31
N LYS A 61 -3.59 -1.32 -19.08
CA LYS A 61 -2.78 -1.57 -17.87
C LYS A 61 -2.53 -3.05 -17.63
N ARG A 62 -3.35 -3.96 -18.17
CA ARG A 62 -3.14 -5.42 -18.07
C ARG A 62 -1.84 -5.90 -18.71
N LYS A 63 -1.25 -5.08 -19.59
CA LYS A 63 0.04 -5.36 -20.23
C LYS A 63 1.23 -4.84 -19.43
N MET A 64 0.98 -4.11 -18.34
CA MET A 64 2.04 -3.51 -17.52
C MET A 64 2.49 -4.48 -16.42
N PRO A 65 3.80 -4.53 -16.10
CA PRO A 65 4.28 -5.26 -14.92
C PRO A 65 3.64 -4.72 -13.62
N LEU A 66 3.40 -5.63 -12.67
CA LEU A 66 2.91 -5.27 -11.33
C LEU A 66 3.92 -4.40 -10.58
N VAL A 67 5.21 -4.74 -10.65
CA VAL A 67 6.26 -3.90 -10.08
C VAL A 67 6.30 -2.59 -10.86
N GLY A 68 6.06 -1.48 -10.17
CA GLY A 68 5.99 -0.15 -10.74
C GLY A 68 4.62 0.51 -10.65
N ILE A 69 3.55 -0.23 -10.38
CA ILE A 69 2.20 0.34 -10.29
C ILE A 69 2.01 1.20 -9.03
N LEU A 70 1.10 2.16 -9.12
CA LEU A 70 0.61 2.92 -7.96
C LEU A 70 -0.48 2.13 -7.24
N LEU A 71 -0.07 1.48 -6.13
CA LEU A 71 -0.96 0.77 -5.22
C LEU A 71 -1.77 1.72 -4.35
N LEU A 72 -1.16 2.80 -3.86
CA LEU A 72 -1.84 3.79 -3.03
C LEU A 72 -1.86 5.15 -3.72
N ARG A 73 -3.01 5.81 -3.70
CA ARG A 73 -3.21 7.11 -4.36
C ARG A 73 -4.05 8.04 -3.50
N ASP A 74 -3.94 9.32 -3.81
CA ASP A 74 -4.75 10.40 -3.22
C ASP A 74 -4.74 10.40 -1.70
N ILE A 75 -3.58 10.05 -1.12
CA ILE A 75 -3.43 9.94 0.32
C ILE A 75 -3.31 11.35 0.90
N THR A 76 -4.12 11.65 1.91
CA THR A 76 -4.12 12.93 2.65
C THR A 76 -4.09 12.66 4.14
N PHE A 77 -3.41 13.53 4.90
CA PHE A 77 -3.31 13.40 6.35
C PHE A 77 -4.46 14.12 7.05
N ASP A 78 -5.17 13.42 7.94
CA ASP A 78 -6.17 13.98 8.84
C ASP A 78 -5.55 14.21 10.21
N ASN A 79 -5.11 15.44 10.47
CA ASN A 79 -4.53 15.86 11.75
C ASN A 79 -5.45 15.58 12.95
N LYS A 80 -6.77 15.68 12.78
CA LYS A 80 -7.74 15.48 13.88
C LYS A 80 -7.85 14.02 14.27
N LYS A 81 -7.69 13.12 13.31
CA LYS A 81 -7.79 11.66 13.50
C LYS A 81 -6.43 10.96 13.58
N ASN A 82 -5.33 11.71 13.47
CA ASN A 82 -3.95 11.22 13.46
C ASN A 82 -3.76 10.02 12.50
N ARG A 83 -4.31 10.13 11.30
CA ARG A 83 -4.30 9.05 10.29
C ARG A 83 -4.33 9.62 8.89
N TRP A 84 -3.90 8.82 7.92
CA TRP A 84 -4.06 9.16 6.52
C TRP A 84 -5.30 8.47 5.93
N LYS A 85 -5.92 9.11 4.95
CA LYS A 85 -6.99 8.54 4.12
C LYS A 85 -6.53 8.57 2.67
N GLY A 86 -6.72 7.48 1.94
CA GLY A 86 -6.42 7.42 0.51
C GLY A 86 -7.23 6.34 -0.19
N LYS A 87 -6.70 5.86 -1.32
CA LYS A 87 -7.25 4.76 -2.10
C LYS A 87 -6.21 3.67 -2.28
N LEU A 88 -6.59 2.41 -2.07
CA LEU A 88 -5.78 1.21 -2.27
C LEU A 88 -6.29 0.43 -3.49
N TYR A 89 -5.42 0.21 -4.46
CA TYR A 89 -5.65 -0.68 -5.59
C TYR A 89 -5.31 -2.12 -5.19
N ASP A 90 -6.30 -3.01 -5.26
CA ASP A 90 -6.19 -4.44 -5.01
C ASP A 90 -5.89 -5.18 -6.31
N TYR A 91 -4.59 -5.34 -6.63
CA TYR A 91 -4.13 -5.98 -7.87
C TYR A 91 -4.30 -7.51 -7.86
N ASP A 92 -4.33 -8.14 -6.68
CA ASP A 92 -4.51 -9.59 -6.54
C ASP A 92 -5.98 -10.00 -6.49
N GLY A 93 -6.89 -9.08 -6.17
CA GLY A 93 -8.31 -9.29 -6.28
C GLY A 93 -8.73 -9.61 -7.72
N LYS A 94 -9.66 -10.56 -7.88
CA LYS A 94 -10.19 -11.04 -9.17
C LYS A 94 -10.69 -9.95 -10.12
N LYS A 95 -10.98 -8.75 -9.61
CA LYS A 95 -11.53 -7.61 -10.37
C LYS A 95 -10.61 -6.39 -10.44
N GLY A 96 -9.46 -6.37 -9.77
CA GLY A 96 -8.60 -5.19 -9.75
C GLY A 96 -9.30 -3.95 -9.16
N ASN A 97 -10.00 -4.10 -8.03
CA ASN A 97 -10.81 -3.02 -7.50
C ASN A 97 -9.97 -1.99 -6.75
N THR A 98 -10.44 -0.75 -6.69
CA THR A 98 -9.85 0.29 -5.84
C THR A 98 -10.79 0.61 -4.70
N TYR A 99 -10.28 0.54 -3.47
CA TYR A 99 -11.05 0.76 -2.25
C TYR A 99 -10.54 1.99 -1.50
N ASP A 100 -11.42 2.66 -0.76
CA ASP A 100 -10.97 3.66 0.21
C ASP A 100 -10.12 2.98 1.29
N SER A 101 -9.06 3.64 1.73
CA SER A 101 -8.15 3.11 2.73
C SER A 101 -7.79 4.13 3.80
N TYR A 102 -7.44 3.63 4.97
CA TYR A 102 -6.83 4.40 6.05
C TYR A 102 -5.47 3.83 6.40
N LEU A 103 -4.52 4.74 6.66
CA LEU A 103 -3.19 4.37 7.10
C LEU A 103 -2.94 4.96 8.49
N THR A 104 -2.27 4.19 9.35
CA THR A 104 -1.87 4.63 10.69
C THR A 104 -0.49 4.07 11.02
N ILE A 105 0.39 4.91 11.57
CA ILE A 105 1.64 4.44 12.17
C ILE A 105 1.34 3.98 13.59
N THR A 106 1.69 2.73 13.91
CA THR A 106 1.51 2.14 15.23
C THR A 106 2.57 2.65 16.20
N LYS A 107 2.39 2.40 17.49
CA LYS A 107 3.39 2.76 18.53
C LYS A 107 4.78 2.15 18.28
N ASN A 108 4.83 1.01 17.59
CA ASN A 108 6.07 0.31 17.29
C ASN A 108 6.71 0.80 15.97
N GLY A 109 6.17 1.86 15.36
CA GLY A 109 6.69 2.42 14.10
C GLY A 109 6.27 1.64 12.84
N GLN A 110 5.36 0.67 12.95
CA GLN A 110 4.82 -0.08 11.81
C GLN A 110 3.70 0.71 11.13
N LEU A 111 3.50 0.51 9.83
CA LEU A 111 2.41 1.13 9.07
C LEU A 111 1.27 0.13 8.91
N ASN A 112 0.09 0.44 9.46
CA ASN A 112 -1.11 -0.36 9.23
C ASN A 112 -1.97 0.29 8.14
N ILE A 113 -2.43 -0.51 7.17
CA ILE A 113 -3.30 -0.10 6.06
C ILE A 113 -4.62 -0.89 6.15
N LYS A 114 -5.75 -0.19 6.29
CA LYS A 114 -7.10 -0.78 6.34
C LYS A 114 -7.94 -0.32 5.15
N GLY A 115 -8.52 -1.26 4.40
CA GLY A 115 -9.50 -0.96 3.36
C GLY A 115 -10.93 -0.84 3.91
N PHE A 116 -11.73 0.08 3.39
CA PHE A 116 -13.15 0.23 3.68
C PHE A 116 -13.93 -0.76 2.80
N TRP A 117 -14.31 -1.91 3.38
CA TRP A 117 -15.13 -2.99 2.80
C TRP A 117 -14.52 -3.76 1.61
N GLY A 118 -14.14 -5.02 1.85
CA GLY A 118 -13.94 -6.01 0.77
C GLY A 118 -12.77 -6.97 0.91
N LEU A 119 -11.82 -6.74 1.82
CA LEU A 119 -10.77 -7.71 2.11
C LEU A 119 -11.21 -8.60 3.29
N SER A 120 -11.97 -9.64 2.98
CA SER A 120 -11.93 -10.87 3.78
C SER A 120 -10.52 -11.47 3.64
N PHE A 121 -9.55 -10.90 4.35
CA PHE A 121 -8.47 -11.71 4.89
C PHE A 121 -9.14 -12.58 5.95
N PHE A 122 -9.21 -13.90 5.71
CA PHE A 122 -9.89 -14.88 6.57
C PHE A 122 -9.89 -14.48 8.06
N GLY A 123 -11.08 -14.14 8.58
CA GLY A 123 -11.41 -14.03 10.00
C GLY A 123 -10.50 -13.13 10.84
N LEU A 124 -11.06 -12.02 11.35
CA LEU A 124 -10.48 -11.15 12.40
C LEU A 124 -9.65 -9.93 11.95
N ASN A 125 -9.99 -9.32 10.82
CA ASN A 125 -9.83 -7.86 10.60
C ASN A 125 -8.51 -7.16 11.06
N PRO A 126 -7.29 -7.72 10.86
CA PRO A 126 -6.09 -6.91 10.94
C PRO A 126 -5.87 -6.30 9.55
N GLY A 127 -5.75 -4.98 9.44
CA GLY A 127 -5.27 -4.39 8.18
C GLY A 127 -3.91 -4.96 7.76
N LEU A 128 -3.43 -4.62 6.57
CA LEU A 128 -2.07 -4.96 6.18
C LEU A 128 -1.08 -4.18 7.05
N THR A 129 -0.30 -4.88 7.86
CA THR A 129 0.79 -4.28 8.64
C THR A 129 2.07 -4.37 7.85
N LEU A 130 2.73 -3.24 7.68
CA LEU A 130 3.99 -3.09 6.97
C LEU A 130 5.08 -2.59 7.92
N GLU A 131 6.30 -3.04 7.66
CA GLU A 131 7.50 -2.72 8.43
C GLU A 131 8.36 -1.74 7.66
N ARG A 132 8.88 -0.70 8.34
CA ARG A 132 9.73 0.28 7.68
C ARG A 132 11.07 -0.35 7.33
N ILE A 133 11.47 -0.23 6.07
CA ILE A 133 12.82 -0.60 5.65
C ILE A 133 13.73 0.57 6.01
N LYS A 134 14.74 0.30 6.84
CA LYS A 134 15.83 1.24 7.07
C LYS A 134 16.76 1.13 5.86
N VAL A 135 16.87 2.20 5.10
CA VAL A 135 17.93 2.33 4.09
C VAL A 135 19.14 2.84 4.87
N GLU A 136 20.17 2.01 4.97
CA GLU A 136 21.48 2.39 5.56
C GLU A 136 22.22 3.38 4.66
#